data_AF-A0A6B3F349-F1
#
_entry.id   AF-A0A6B3F349-F1
#
_cell.length_a   1.000
_cell.length_b   1.000
_cell.length_c   1.000
_cell.angle_alpha   90.00
_cell.angle_beta   90.00
_cell.angle_gamma   90.00
#
_symmetry.space_group_name_H-M   'P 1'
#
loop_
_entity.id
_entity.type
_entity.pdbx_description
1 polymer ?
#
loop_
_entity_poly.entity_id
_entity_poly.type
_entity_poly.pdbx_seq_one_letter_code
_entity_poly.pdbx_strand_id
1 'polypeptide(L)'
;EEESSRLLRMEDELHKRVIGQEDAVKALSQAIRRTRAGLKDPKRPGGSFIFAGPSGVGKTELAKTLAEFLFGDEDALISLDMSEFSEK
;
A
#
# COMPACT_ATOMS: atom_id res chain seq x y z
N GLU A 1 16.93 -12.33 1.81
CA GLU A 1 17.12 -11.23 0.84
C GLU A 1 17.29 -9.92 1.60
N GLU A 2 18.15 -9.03 1.12
CA GLU A 2 18.20 -7.66 1.64
C GLU A 2 16.86 -6.97 1.37
N GLU A 3 16.32 -6.26 2.36
CA GLU A 3 15.04 -5.53 2.25
C GLU A 3 14.97 -4.65 0.99
N SER A 4 16.08 -4.02 0.61
CA SER A 4 16.21 -3.22 -0.61
C SER A 4 15.89 -4.03 -1.88
N SER A 5 16.41 -5.26 -1.99
CA SER A 5 16.17 -6.15 -3.14
C SER A 5 14.72 -6.63 -3.24
N ARG A 6 14.02 -6.73 -2.11
CA ARG A 6 12.58 -7.03 -2.06
C ARG A 6 11.77 -5.83 -2.56
N LEU A 7 12.11 -4.62 -2.09
CA LEU A 7 11.42 -3.37 -2.47
C LEU A 7 11.58 -2.99 -3.95
N LEU A 8 12.66 -3.43 -4.60
CA LEU A 8 12.86 -3.23 -6.04
C LEU A 8 11.89 -4.05 -6.90
N ARG A 9 11.34 -5.15 -6.38
CA ARG A 9 10.34 -6.00 -7.06
C ARG A 9 8.91 -5.76 -6.55
N MET A 10 8.70 -4.66 -5.83
CA MET A 10 7.42 -4.39 -5.16
C MET A 10 6.24 -4.36 -6.13
N GLU A 11 6.38 -3.68 -7.27
CA GLU A 11 5.34 -3.65 -8.29
C GLU A 11 4.97 -5.06 -8.77
N ASP A 12 5.97 -5.89 -9.13
CA ASP A 12 5.75 -7.26 -9.59
C ASP A 12 5.06 -8.12 -8.53
N GLU A 13 5.46 -7.99 -7.27
CA GLU A 13 4.85 -8.72 -6.16
C GLU A 13 3.40 -8.29 -5.91
N LEU A 14 3.11 -6.99 -5.96
CA LEU A 14 1.74 -6.49 -5.81
C LEU A 14 0.84 -6.93 -6.98
N HIS A 15 1.39 -6.97 -8.20
CA HIS A 15 0.66 -7.40 -9.39
C HIS A 15 0.30 -8.89 -9.44
N LYS A 16 0.86 -9.71 -8.54
CA LYS A 16 0.41 -11.11 -8.37
C LYS A 16 -1.03 -11.20 -7.88
N ARG A 17 -1.52 -10.20 -7.14
CA ARG A 17 -2.91 -10.12 -6.64
C ARG A 17 -3.70 -8.97 -7.25
N VAL A 18 -3.04 -7.84 -7.53
CA VAL A 18 -3.70 -6.62 -8.04
C VAL A 18 -3.54 -6.52 -9.55
N ILE A 19 -4.62 -6.81 -10.28
CA ILE A 19 -4.62 -6.75 -11.75
C ILE A 19 -4.92 -5.31 -12.22
N GLY A 20 -4.06 -4.78 -13.08
CA GLY A 20 -4.13 -3.39 -13.55
C GLY A 20 -3.74 -2.39 -12.46
N GLN A 21 -4.31 -1.18 -12.51
CA GLN A 21 -3.99 -0.09 -11.58
C GLN A 21 -2.50 0.32 -11.58
N GLU A 22 -1.83 0.18 -12.73
CA GLU A 22 -0.38 0.41 -12.93
C GLU A 22 0.12 1.69 -12.26
N ASP A 23 -0.56 2.82 -12.51
CA ASP A 23 -0.15 4.11 -11.97
C ASP A 23 -0.28 4.18 -10.45
N ALA A 24 -1.32 3.56 -9.87
CA ALA A 24 -1.52 3.53 -8.43
C ALA A 24 -0.47 2.65 -7.74
N VAL A 25 -0.20 1.47 -8.30
CA VAL A 25 0.82 0.53 -7.80
C VAL A 25 2.21 1.16 -7.89
N LYS A 26 2.54 1.82 -9.00
CA LYS A 26 3.80 2.53 -9.19
C LYS A 26 3.97 3.70 -8.23
N ALA A 27 2.94 4.53 -8.05
CA ALA A 27 2.97 5.67 -7.14
C ALA A 27 3.16 5.23 -5.68
N LEU A 28 2.46 4.17 -5.27
CA LEU A 28 2.59 3.55 -3.96
C LEU A 28 4.01 3.02 -3.73
N SER A 29 4.51 2.21 -4.66
CA SER A 29 5.84 1.58 -4.56
C SER A 29 6.97 2.60 -4.47
N GLN A 30 6.90 3.68 -5.25
CA GLN A 30 7.87 4.77 -5.18
C GLN A 30 7.85 5.48 -3.82
N ALA A 31 6.68 5.74 -3.25
CA ALA A 31 6.55 6.40 -1.96
C ALA A 31 7.08 5.54 -0.80
N ILE A 32 6.85 4.23 -0.85
CA ILE A 32 7.40 3.28 0.12
C ILE A 32 8.93 3.21 0.01
N ARG A 33 9.49 3.10 -1.21
CA ARG A 33 10.94 3.12 -1.41
C ARG A 33 11.61 4.39 -0.88
N ARG A 34 11.02 5.58 -1.12
CA ARG A 34 11.53 6.84 -0.56
C ARG A 34 11.56 6.84 0.97
N THR A 35 10.53 6.27 1.59
CA THR A 35 10.45 6.18 3.06
C THR A 35 11.53 5.26 3.61
N ARG A 36 11.70 4.07 3.01
CA ARG A 36 12.70 3.08 3.45
C ARG A 36 14.13 3.54 3.21
N ALA A 37 14.36 4.40 2.21
CA ALA A 37 15.64 5.04 1.97
C ALA A 37 15.95 6.24 2.91
N GLY A 38 15.08 6.56 3.86
CA GLY A 38 15.26 7.69 4.79
C GLY A 38 15.13 9.07 4.11
N LEU A 39 14.55 9.14 2.92
CA LEU A 39 14.41 10.37 2.13
C LEU A 39 13.15 11.18 2.49
N LYS A 40 12.45 10.81 3.58
CA LYS A 40 11.20 11.45 4.02
C LYS A 40 11.36 12.05 5.42
N ASP A 41 10.65 13.14 5.67
CA ASP A 41 10.53 13.74 6.99
C ASP A 41 10.04 12.71 8.04
N PRO A 42 10.80 12.46 9.12
CA PRO A 42 10.43 11.49 10.15
C PRO A 42 9.16 11.88 10.93
N LYS A 43 8.70 13.14 10.84
CA LYS A 43 7.46 13.61 11.48
C LYS A 43 6.21 13.34 10.65
N ARG A 44 6.33 12.76 9.46
CA ARG A 44 5.20 12.48 8.55
C ARG A 44 5.05 10.98 8.32
N PRO A 45 3.82 10.46 8.07
CA PRO A 45 3.62 9.06 7.72
C PRO A 45 4.48 8.66 6.52
N GLY A 46 4.92 7.40 6.42
CA GLY A 46 5.71 6.91 5.27
C GLY A 46 5.01 7.11 3.91
N GLY A 47 3.70 6.92 3.88
CA GLY A 47 2.86 7.25 2.74
C GLY A 47 1.48 7.70 3.21
N SER A 48 0.84 8.57 2.45
CA SER A 48 -0.55 8.95 2.65
C SER A 48 -1.19 8.93 1.27
N PHE A 49 -2.21 8.11 1.11
CA PHE A 49 -2.85 7.81 -0.16
C PHE A 49 -4.36 7.87 -0.01
N ILE A 50 -5.03 8.29 -1.07
CA ILE A 50 -6.48 8.17 -1.22
C ILE A 50 -6.70 7.34 -2.47
N PHE A 51 -7.31 6.17 -2.31
CA PHE A 51 -7.74 5.35 -3.43
C PHE A 51 -9.19 5.72 -3.77
N ALA A 52 -9.40 6.27 -4.98
CA ALA A 52 -10.71 6.67 -5.46
C ALA A 52 -11.10 5.84 -6.69
N GLY A 53 -12.38 5.47 -6.78
CA GLY A 53 -12.93 4.69 -7.90
C GLY A 53 -14.19 3.91 -7.51
N PRO A 54 -14.87 3.25 -8.46
CA PRO A 54 -16.06 2.45 -8.20
C PRO A 54 -15.83 1.30 -7.20
N SER A 55 -16.90 0.76 -6.61
CA SER A 55 -16.81 -0.45 -5.79
C SER A 55 -16.29 -1.64 -6.61
N GLY A 56 -15.51 -2.52 -5.97
CA GLY A 56 -14.99 -3.74 -6.61
C GLY A 56 -13.71 -3.58 -7.44
N VAL A 57 -13.19 -2.37 -7.65
CA VAL A 57 -11.98 -2.14 -8.50
C VAL A 57 -10.63 -2.47 -7.84
N GLY A 58 -10.64 -3.04 -6.63
CA GLY A 58 -9.41 -3.49 -5.94
C GLY A 58 -8.77 -2.50 -4.94
N LYS A 59 -9.48 -1.43 -4.53
CA LYS A 59 -8.94 -0.44 -3.56
C LYS A 59 -8.52 -1.07 -2.22
N THR A 60 -9.42 -1.84 -1.61
CA THR A 60 -9.15 -2.53 -0.33
C THR A 60 -8.14 -3.67 -0.53
N GLU A 61 -8.21 -4.36 -1.66
CA GLU A 61 -7.30 -5.46 -2.00
C GLU A 61 -5.85 -4.99 -2.11
N LEU A 62 -5.63 -3.79 -2.68
CA LEU A 62 -4.31 -3.18 -2.75
C LEU A 62 -3.74 -2.87 -1.35
N ALA A 63 -4.58 -2.43 -0.40
CA ALA A 63 -4.14 -2.20 0.97
C ALA A 63 -3.75 -3.50 1.69
N LYS A 64 -4.53 -4.58 1.51
CA LYS A 64 -4.22 -5.91 2.07
C LYS A 64 -2.96 -6.51 1.47
N THR A 65 -2.84 -6.46 0.15
CA THR A 65 -1.65 -6.94 -0.58
C THR A 65 -0.40 -6.17 -0.14
N LEU A 66 -0.51 -4.87 0.12
CA LEU A 66 0.58 -4.07 0.66
C LEU A 66 0.98 -4.52 2.08
N ALA A 67 0.01 -4.82 2.95
CA ALA A 67 0.29 -5.32 4.29
C ALA A 67 1.04 -6.67 4.24
N GLU A 68 0.54 -7.61 3.44
CA GLU A 68 1.20 -8.89 3.16
C GLU A 68 2.63 -8.69 2.64
N PHE A 69 2.82 -7.80 1.67
CA PHE A 69 4.14 -7.54 1.10
C PHE A 69 5.11 -6.90 2.12
N LEU A 70 4.65 -6.01 2.99
CA LEU A 70 5.53 -5.33 3.94
C LEU A 70 5.79 -6.13 5.22
N PHE A 71 4.80 -6.89 5.68
CA PHE A 71 4.78 -7.51 7.01
C PHE A 71 4.66 -9.04 6.97
N GLY A 72 4.37 -9.62 5.80
CA GLY A 72 4.18 -11.07 5.64
C GLY A 72 2.85 -11.57 6.17
N ASP A 73 1.92 -10.65 6.46
CA ASP A 73 0.59 -10.94 6.98
C ASP A 73 -0.39 -9.83 6.55
N GLU A 74 -1.45 -10.19 5.84
CA GLU A 74 -2.52 -9.26 5.47
C GLU A 74 -3.33 -8.77 6.69
N ASP A 75 -3.39 -9.55 7.77
CA ASP A 75 -4.07 -9.18 9.02
C ASP A 75 -3.26 -8.18 9.86
N ALA A 76 -2.01 -7.91 9.48
CA ALA A 76 -1.24 -6.79 10.02
C ALA A 76 -1.81 -5.41 9.59
N LEU A 77 -2.78 -5.39 8.66
CA LEU A 77 -3.51 -4.18 8.28
C LEU A 77 -4.46 -3.75 9.39
N ILE A 78 -4.17 -2.62 10.03
CA ILE A 78 -5.14 -1.94 10.89
C ILE A 78 -6.22 -1.33 9.99
N SER A 79 -7.40 -1.94 9.99
CA SER A 79 -8.57 -1.49 9.24
C SER A 79 -9.54 -0.73 10.13
N LEU A 80 -9.95 0.45 9.69
CA LEU A 80 -11.01 1.24 10.32
C LEU A 80 -12.15 1.41 9.31
N ASP A 81 -13.35 0.93 9.65
CA ASP A 81 -14.52 1.15 8.84
C ASP A 81 -15.05 2.56 9.08
N MET A 82 -14.76 3.47 8.14
CA MET A 82 -15.18 4.87 8.23
C MET A 82 -16.71 5.05 8.25
N SER A 83 -17.49 4.05 7.82
CA SER A 83 -18.95 4.10 7.89
C SER A 83 -19.46 4.04 9.34
N GLU A 84 -18.72 3.41 10.24
CA GLU A 84 -19.04 3.34 11.68
C GLU A 84 -18.86 4.70 12.38
N PHE A 85 -18.09 5.61 11.77
CA PHE A 85 -17.79 6.95 12.31
C PHE A 85 -18.66 8.05 11.69
N SER A 86 -19.57 7.70 10.78
CA SER A 86 -20.59 8.63 10.31
C SER A 86 -21.72 8.67 11.35
N GLU A 87 -21.69 9.65 12.25
CA GLU A 87 -22.87 9.96 13.06
C GLU A 87 -24.08 10.26 12.14
N LYS A 88 -25.28 9.89 12.62
CA LYS A 88 -26.54 10.40 12.05
C LYS A 88 -26.79 11.83 12.49
#